data_AF-A0A3D0VX45-F1
#
_entry.id   AF-A0A3D0VX45-F1
#
_cell.length_a   1.000
_cell.length_b   1.000
_cell.length_c   1.000
_cell.angle_alpha   90.00
_cell.angle_beta   90.00
_cell.angle_gamma   90.00
#
_symmetry.space_group_name_H-M   'P 1'
#
loop_
_entity.id
_entity.type
_entity.pdbx_description
1 polymer ?
#
loop_
_entity_poly.entity_id
_entity_poly.type
_entity_poly.pdbx_seq_one_letter_code
_entity_poly.pdbx_strand_id
1 'polypeptide(L)'
;NNKNIIMAAEQAIKLADRNVCVLPSRTVPQGIASMLAFDPDADLGENQVNMSNALETVSTGSITFAARDSDYDGHEIHEGELLALDNGKLSFTDTDLARTCSKLVKQMLERDSSFVTVYYGEDVTPEMAAQAEEAIRQRLPEDVELTVLDGGQPVYYFIISVE
;
A
#
# COMPACT_ATOMS: atom_id res chain seq x y z
N ASN A 1 -0.40 4.79 10.23
CA ASN A 1 0.69 4.44 9.30
C ASN A 1 0.97 5.65 8.42
N ASN A 2 1.80 6.57 8.91
CA ASN A 2 2.17 7.81 8.23
C ASN A 2 3.53 8.23 8.76
N LYS A 3 4.51 8.38 7.88
CA LYS A 3 5.90 8.69 8.26
C LYS A 3 6.03 9.94 9.15
N ASN A 4 5.13 10.91 9.00
CA ASN A 4 5.16 12.17 9.73
C ASN A 4 4.70 12.04 11.19
N ILE A 5 4.06 10.93 11.57
CA ILE A 5 3.51 10.70 12.92
C ILE A 5 4.44 9.81 13.77
N ILE A 6 5.41 9.12 13.15
CA ILE A 6 6.30 8.17 13.85
C ILE A 6 7.02 8.84 15.02
N MET A 7 7.61 10.02 14.80
CA MET A 7 8.32 10.74 15.86
C MET A 7 7.43 11.09 17.06
N ALA A 8 6.17 11.46 16.80
CA ALA A 8 5.21 11.77 17.86
C ALA A 8 4.82 10.49 18.64
N ALA A 9 4.63 9.37 17.94
CA ALA A 9 4.36 8.07 18.57
C ALA A 9 5.55 7.61 19.45
N GLU A 10 6.78 7.80 18.99
CA GLU A 10 7.99 7.49 19.78
C GLU A 10 8.09 8.34 21.05
N GLN A 11 7.69 9.62 21.00
CA GLN A 11 7.65 10.44 22.22
C GLN A 11 6.61 9.92 23.23
N ALA A 12 5.50 9.34 22.77
CA ALA A 12 4.47 8.79 23.64
C ALA A 12 4.97 7.58 24.46
N ILE A 13 5.99 6.85 23.99
CA ILE A 13 6.62 5.74 24.73
C ILE A 13 7.12 6.24 26.09
N LYS A 14 7.74 7.43 26.13
CA LYS A 14 8.30 8.01 27.37
C LYS A 14 7.23 8.44 28.37
N LEU A 15 5.99 8.57 27.93
CA LEU A 15 4.85 8.99 28.74
C LEU A 15 3.97 7.81 29.16
N ALA A 16 4.25 6.60 28.65
CA ALA A 16 3.45 5.42 28.92
C ALA A 16 3.73 4.84 30.32
N ASP A 17 2.68 4.31 30.94
CA ASP A 17 2.70 3.61 32.23
C ASP A 17 2.93 2.08 32.07
N ARG A 18 3.19 1.64 30.84
CA ARG A 18 3.36 0.24 30.44
C ARG A 18 4.41 0.13 29.36
N ASN A 19 4.86 -1.09 29.09
CA ASN A 19 5.78 -1.35 27.99
C ASN A 19 5.09 -1.09 26.66
N VAL A 20 5.64 -0.15 25.89
CA VAL A 20 5.14 0.24 24.57
C VAL A 20 6.30 0.21 23.59
N CYS A 21 6.04 -0.36 22.41
CA CYS A 21 6.92 -0.31 21.26
C CYS A 21 6.17 0.36 20.10
N VAL A 22 6.89 1.11 19.26
CA VAL A 22 6.36 1.70 18.03
C VAL A 22 6.92 0.92 16.85
N LEU A 23 6.03 0.37 16.03
CA LEU A 23 6.38 -0.23 14.75
C LEU A 23 6.31 0.85 13.66
N PRO A 24 7.42 1.20 12.99
CA PRO A 24 7.53 2.41 12.17
C PRO A 24 6.94 2.26 10.75
N SER A 25 5.76 1.63 10.65
CA SER A 25 5.03 1.47 9.38
C SER A 25 4.64 2.81 8.75
N ARG A 26 4.89 2.93 7.45
CA ARG A 26 4.68 4.18 6.70
C ARG A 26 3.39 4.14 5.88
N THR A 27 2.88 2.95 5.58
CA THR A 27 1.67 2.73 4.79
C THR A 27 0.73 1.74 5.48
N VAL A 28 -0.53 1.74 5.08
CA VAL A 28 -1.55 0.85 5.69
C VAL A 28 -1.21 -0.63 5.47
N PRO A 29 -0.82 -1.11 4.27
CA PRO A 29 -0.46 -2.52 4.07
C PRO A 29 0.69 -2.98 4.97
N GLN A 30 1.72 -2.14 5.13
CA GLN A 30 2.81 -2.39 6.10
C GLN A 30 2.30 -2.58 7.53
N GLY A 31 1.31 -1.78 7.94
CA GLY A 31 0.67 -1.94 9.25
C GLY A 31 -0.08 -3.26 9.40
N ILE A 32 -0.80 -3.68 8.36
CA ILE A 32 -1.53 -4.95 8.34
C ILE A 32 -0.54 -6.11 8.42
N ALA A 33 0.51 -6.11 7.59
CA ALA A 33 1.54 -7.14 7.59
C ALA A 33 2.24 -7.26 8.96
N SER A 34 2.62 -6.13 9.57
CA SER A 34 3.12 -6.12 10.95
C SER A 34 2.15 -6.79 11.93
N MET A 35 0.86 -6.45 11.86
CA MET A 35 -0.14 -7.00 12.79
C MET A 35 -0.33 -8.51 12.61
N LEU A 36 -0.27 -9.01 11.38
CA LEU A 36 -0.39 -10.44 11.09
C LEU A 36 0.82 -11.25 11.59
N ALA A 37 1.99 -10.61 11.72
CA ALA A 37 3.20 -11.23 12.25
C ALA A 37 3.30 -11.22 13.79
N PHE A 38 2.28 -10.70 14.49
CA PHE A 38 2.25 -10.73 15.95
C PHE A 38 2.06 -12.15 16.48
N ASP A 39 2.92 -12.54 17.42
CA ASP A 39 2.84 -13.81 18.12
C ASP A 39 2.50 -13.57 19.62
N PRO A 40 1.32 -14.02 20.09
CA PRO A 40 0.93 -13.82 21.49
C PRO A 40 1.81 -14.57 22.51
N ASP A 41 2.56 -15.58 22.08
CA ASP A 41 3.44 -16.38 22.93
C ASP A 41 4.88 -15.82 22.97
N ALA A 42 5.24 -14.93 22.05
CA ALA A 42 6.55 -14.29 21.97
C ALA A 42 6.66 -13.08 22.92
N ASP A 43 7.89 -12.77 23.36
CA ASP A 43 8.10 -11.58 24.18
C ASP A 43 8.02 -10.28 23.37
N LEU A 44 8.09 -9.13 24.06
CA LEU A 44 7.95 -7.82 23.42
C LEU A 44 9.07 -7.55 22.39
N GLY A 45 10.31 -7.97 22.67
CA GLY A 45 11.45 -7.74 21.79
C GLY A 45 11.39 -8.62 20.56
N GLU A 46 11.03 -9.89 20.74
CA GLU A 46 10.79 -10.83 19.64
C GLU A 46 9.66 -10.36 18.73
N ASN A 47 8.52 -9.96 19.31
CA ASN A 47 7.42 -9.37 18.54
C ASN A 47 7.85 -8.10 17.81
N GLN A 48 8.59 -7.22 18.48
CA GLN A 48 9.09 -6.01 17.83
C GLN A 48 9.92 -6.33 16.58
N VAL A 49 10.84 -7.30 16.68
CA VAL A 49 11.67 -7.72 15.54
C VAL A 49 10.83 -8.38 14.45
N ASN A 50 10.01 -9.37 14.80
CA ASN A 50 9.21 -10.13 13.84
C ASN A 50 8.24 -9.22 13.07
N MET A 51 7.51 -8.37 13.78
CA MET A 51 6.56 -7.44 13.17
C MET A 51 7.24 -6.32 12.37
N SER A 52 8.46 -5.92 12.75
CA SER A 52 9.25 -4.95 11.96
C SER A 52 9.83 -5.57 10.70
N ASN A 53 10.26 -6.84 10.74
CA ASN A 53 10.70 -7.53 9.53
C ASN A 53 9.53 -7.70 8.55
N ALA A 54 8.34 -8.04 9.05
CA ALA A 54 7.15 -8.22 8.23
C ALA A 54 6.68 -6.95 7.49
N LEU A 55 6.86 -5.76 8.07
CA LEU A 55 6.53 -4.53 7.33
C LEU A 55 7.59 -4.16 6.29
N GLU A 56 8.83 -4.61 6.45
CA GLU A 56 9.92 -4.32 5.51
C GLU A 56 9.84 -5.18 4.25
N THR A 57 9.22 -6.36 4.31
CA THR A 57 8.98 -7.22 3.14
C THR A 57 7.86 -6.71 2.23
N VAL A 58 7.13 -5.68 2.64
CA VAL A 58 5.95 -5.20 1.93
C VAL A 58 6.26 -3.96 1.11
N SER A 59 6.22 -4.11 -0.21
CA SER A 59 6.21 -3.02 -1.17
C SER A 59 4.80 -2.47 -1.35
N THR A 60 4.66 -1.14 -1.35
CA THR A 60 3.32 -0.52 -1.37
C THR A 60 3.12 0.44 -2.52
N GLY A 61 1.94 0.33 -3.13
CA GLY A 61 1.48 1.19 -4.22
C GLY A 61 0.16 1.82 -3.86
N SER A 62 -0.16 2.94 -4.50
CA SER A 62 -1.50 3.52 -4.40
C SER A 62 -1.88 4.25 -5.67
N ILE A 63 -3.18 4.29 -5.95
CA ILE A 63 -3.75 5.03 -7.07
C ILE A 63 -4.76 6.01 -6.52
N THR A 64 -4.58 7.27 -6.89
CA THR A 64 -5.50 8.38 -6.55
C THR A 64 -5.69 9.27 -7.78
N PHE A 65 -6.33 10.41 -7.64
CA PHE A 65 -6.54 11.37 -8.72
C PHE A 65 -5.90 12.73 -8.39
N ALA A 66 -5.57 13.48 -9.44
CA ALA A 66 -5.14 14.86 -9.32
C ALA A 66 -6.35 15.77 -9.02
N ALA A 67 -6.40 16.34 -7.83
CA ALA A 67 -7.48 17.27 -7.45
C ALA A 67 -7.39 18.65 -8.12
N ARG A 68 -6.27 18.96 -8.79
CA ARG A 68 -6.01 20.19 -9.53
C ARG A 68 -4.79 20.01 -10.42
N ASP A 69 -4.64 20.91 -11.40
CA ASP A 69 -3.43 21.02 -12.18
C ASP A 69 -2.20 21.26 -11.28
N SER A 70 -1.10 20.57 -11.58
CA SER A 70 0.16 20.69 -10.84
C SER A 70 1.37 20.26 -11.68
N ASP A 71 2.56 20.52 -11.18
CA ASP A 71 3.82 19.99 -11.73
C ASP A 71 4.47 19.08 -10.68
N TYR A 72 4.94 17.91 -11.12
CA TYR A 72 5.72 17.00 -10.27
C TYR A 72 6.96 16.53 -11.04
N ASP A 73 8.16 16.83 -10.51
CA ASP A 73 9.45 16.50 -11.15
C ASP A 73 9.53 16.93 -12.64
N GLY A 74 8.86 18.03 -13.02
CA GLY A 74 8.84 18.55 -14.39
C GLY A 74 7.80 17.89 -15.31
N HIS A 75 6.90 17.07 -14.77
CA HIS A 75 5.72 16.55 -15.46
C HIS A 75 4.48 17.37 -15.10
N GLU A 76 3.83 17.94 -16.13
CA GLU A 76 2.50 18.54 -15.98
C GLU A 76 1.48 17.43 -15.67
N ILE A 77 0.76 17.63 -14.58
CA ILE A 77 -0.35 16.79 -14.12
C ILE A 77 -1.61 17.61 -14.27
N HIS A 78 -2.61 17.05 -14.96
CA HIS A 78 -3.89 17.71 -15.12
C HIS A 78 -4.92 17.22 -14.11
N GLU A 79 -5.82 18.12 -13.70
CA GLU A 79 -6.96 17.77 -12.85
C GLU A 79 -7.75 16.58 -13.41
N GLY A 80 -8.05 15.60 -12.56
CA GLY A 80 -8.77 14.38 -12.91
C GLY A 80 -7.90 13.24 -13.43
N GLU A 81 -6.60 13.46 -13.72
CA GLU A 81 -5.70 12.38 -14.07
C GLU A 81 -5.46 11.43 -12.90
N LEU A 82 -5.27 10.15 -13.20
CA LEU A 82 -4.91 9.14 -12.22
C LEU A 82 -3.42 9.24 -11.91
N LEU A 83 -3.10 9.23 -10.62
CA LEU A 83 -1.75 9.28 -10.10
C LEU A 83 -1.39 7.90 -9.56
N ALA A 84 -0.45 7.23 -10.21
CA ALA A 84 0.12 5.97 -9.73
C ALA A 84 1.34 6.27 -8.86
N LEU A 85 1.23 5.95 -7.57
CA LEU A 85 2.26 6.19 -6.56
C LEU A 85 2.91 4.86 -6.18
N ASP A 86 4.25 4.79 -6.26
CA ASP A 86 5.07 3.69 -5.73
C ASP A 86 5.80 4.19 -4.47
N ASN A 87 5.56 3.54 -3.33
CA ASN A 87 6.10 3.90 -2.03
C ASN A 87 5.95 5.40 -1.69
N GLY A 88 4.81 5.96 -2.11
CA GLY A 88 4.44 7.36 -1.88
C GLY A 88 5.11 8.38 -2.80
N LYS A 89 5.81 7.94 -3.85
CA LYS A 89 6.35 8.79 -4.91
C LYS A 89 5.56 8.59 -6.21
N LEU A 90 5.37 9.65 -6.98
CA LEU A 90 4.73 9.52 -8.29
C LEU A 90 5.61 8.69 -9.22
N SER A 91 5.05 7.58 -9.72
CA SER A 91 5.69 6.74 -10.72
C SER A 91 5.26 7.15 -12.13
N PHE A 92 3.94 7.29 -12.35
CA PHE A 92 3.39 7.76 -13.62
C PHE A 92 1.95 8.27 -13.46
N THR A 93 1.45 8.95 -14.49
CA THR A 93 0.03 9.32 -14.62
C THR A 93 -0.64 8.53 -15.74
N ASP A 94 -1.96 8.42 -15.67
CA ASP A 94 -2.78 7.71 -16.65
C ASP A 94 -4.26 8.20 -16.52
N THR A 95 -5.16 7.69 -17.34
CA THR A 95 -6.60 8.05 -17.37
C THR A 95 -7.52 6.84 -17.27
N ASP A 96 -6.99 5.61 -17.37
CA ASP A 96 -7.78 4.38 -17.25
C ASP A 96 -7.40 3.61 -15.98
N LEU A 97 -8.37 3.38 -15.09
CA LEU A 97 -8.13 2.85 -13.76
C LEU A 97 -7.57 1.41 -13.77
N ALA A 98 -8.14 0.52 -14.58
CA ALA A 98 -7.71 -0.88 -14.66
C ALA A 98 -6.31 -1.00 -15.31
N ARG A 99 -6.03 -0.21 -16.35
CA ARG A 99 -4.71 -0.12 -16.98
C ARG A 99 -3.67 0.42 -16.00
N THR A 100 -4.02 1.46 -15.24
CA THR A 100 -3.14 2.06 -14.23
C THR A 100 -2.77 1.03 -13.17
N CYS A 101 -3.77 0.34 -12.62
CA CYS A 101 -3.57 -0.68 -11.59
C CYS A 101 -2.68 -1.82 -12.09
N SER A 102 -3.03 -2.42 -13.23
CA SER A 102 -2.25 -3.52 -13.82
C SER A 102 -0.81 -3.12 -14.21
N LYS A 103 -0.59 -1.85 -14.61
CA LYS A 103 0.75 -1.33 -14.91
C LYS A 103 1.56 -1.10 -13.63
N LEU A 104 0.94 -0.55 -12.59
CA LEU A 104 1.61 -0.28 -11.31
C LEU A 104 2.01 -1.58 -10.62
N VAL A 105 1.10 -2.56 -10.51
CA VAL A 105 1.41 -3.89 -9.95
C VAL A 105 2.60 -4.51 -10.67
N LYS A 106 2.60 -4.50 -12.02
CA LYS A 106 3.71 -5.04 -12.80
C LYS A 106 5.06 -4.36 -12.53
N GLN A 107 5.07 -3.05 -12.25
CA GLN A 107 6.30 -2.34 -11.92
C GLN A 107 6.82 -2.67 -10.52
N MET A 108 5.91 -2.97 -9.59
CA MET A 108 6.24 -3.30 -8.21
C MET A 108 6.68 -4.75 -8.00
N LEU A 109 6.40 -5.64 -8.95
CA LEU A 109 6.80 -7.05 -8.85
C LEU A 109 8.30 -7.22 -8.89
N GLU A 110 8.80 -7.98 -7.92
CA GLU A 110 10.18 -8.46 -7.86
C GLU A 110 10.23 -9.96 -8.17
N ARG A 111 11.43 -10.56 -8.17
CA ARG A 111 11.61 -11.98 -8.55
C ARG A 111 11.06 -12.95 -7.52
N ASP A 112 10.99 -12.51 -6.28
CA ASP A 112 10.59 -13.25 -5.09
C ASP A 112 9.18 -12.87 -4.61
N SER A 113 8.51 -11.94 -5.31
CA SER A 113 7.11 -11.62 -5.03
C SER A 113 6.23 -12.85 -5.27
N SER A 114 5.38 -13.12 -4.29
CA SER A 114 4.48 -14.27 -4.25
C SER A 114 3.02 -13.87 -3.99
N PHE A 115 2.78 -12.70 -3.39
CA PHE A 115 1.45 -12.22 -3.08
C PHE A 115 1.25 -10.77 -3.53
N VAL A 116 0.11 -10.51 -4.16
CA VAL A 116 -0.38 -9.17 -4.47
C VAL A 116 -1.75 -9.00 -3.83
N THR A 117 -1.90 -7.99 -2.98
CA THR A 117 -3.20 -7.63 -2.42
C THR A 117 -3.60 -6.24 -2.87
N VAL A 118 -4.81 -6.10 -3.43
CA VAL A 118 -5.38 -4.82 -3.87
C VAL A 118 -6.61 -4.49 -3.04
N TYR A 119 -6.56 -3.36 -2.35
CA TYR A 119 -7.69 -2.82 -1.59
C TYR A 119 -8.34 -1.70 -2.39
N TYR A 120 -9.62 -1.81 -2.72
CA TYR A 120 -10.34 -0.77 -3.46
C TYR A 120 -11.12 0.17 -2.55
N GLY A 121 -11.21 1.43 -2.95
CA GLY A 121 -11.80 2.52 -2.16
C GLY A 121 -13.31 2.64 -2.37
N GLU A 122 -13.94 3.53 -1.59
CA GLU A 122 -15.39 3.73 -1.62
C GLU A 122 -15.94 4.22 -2.97
N ASP A 123 -15.11 4.94 -3.73
CA ASP A 123 -15.44 5.45 -5.07
C ASP A 123 -15.19 4.42 -6.19
N VAL A 124 -14.74 3.19 -5.86
CA VAL A 124 -14.54 2.11 -6.82
C VAL A 124 -15.69 1.11 -6.71
N THR A 125 -16.43 0.96 -7.79
CA THR A 125 -17.51 -0.04 -7.86
C THR A 125 -16.95 -1.47 -7.94
N PRO A 126 -17.71 -2.50 -7.49
CA PRO A 126 -17.31 -3.89 -7.64
C PRO A 126 -17.00 -4.28 -9.10
N GLU A 127 -17.72 -3.72 -10.07
CA GLU A 127 -17.46 -3.96 -11.49
C GLU A 127 -16.10 -3.39 -11.94
N MET A 128 -15.74 -2.19 -11.47
CA MET A 128 -14.42 -1.59 -11.74
C MET A 128 -13.31 -2.37 -11.05
N ALA A 129 -13.53 -2.85 -9.83
CA ALA A 129 -12.58 -3.70 -9.12
C ALA A 129 -12.35 -5.03 -9.86
N ALA A 130 -13.41 -5.68 -10.34
CA ALA A 130 -13.32 -6.90 -11.15
C ALA A 130 -12.59 -6.68 -12.48
N GLN A 131 -12.79 -5.53 -13.14
CA GLN A 131 -12.04 -5.17 -14.35
C GLN A 131 -10.55 -4.98 -14.05
N ALA A 132 -10.21 -4.34 -12.94
CA ALA A 132 -8.82 -4.20 -12.51
C ALA A 132 -8.21 -5.56 -12.17
N GLU A 133 -8.92 -6.42 -11.45
CA GLU A 133 -8.48 -7.78 -11.11
C GLU A 133 -8.11 -8.58 -12.37
N GLU A 134 -9.00 -8.60 -13.36
CA GLU A 134 -8.75 -9.29 -14.63
C GLU A 134 -7.54 -8.70 -15.38
N ALA A 135 -7.45 -7.37 -15.44
CA ALA A 135 -6.33 -6.69 -16.09
C ALA A 135 -4.97 -6.97 -15.40
N ILE A 136 -4.97 -7.09 -14.07
CA ILE A 136 -3.77 -7.46 -13.31
C ILE A 136 -3.44 -8.94 -13.58
N ARG A 137 -4.42 -9.84 -13.47
CA ARG A 137 -4.24 -11.28 -13.64
C ARG A 137 -3.61 -11.64 -14.98
N GLN A 138 -4.02 -10.98 -16.07
CA GLN A 138 -3.45 -11.16 -17.41
C GLN A 138 -1.95 -10.82 -17.52
N ARG A 139 -1.41 -10.06 -16.57
CA ARG A 139 -0.01 -9.62 -16.55
C ARG A 139 0.83 -10.24 -15.44
N LEU A 140 0.19 -10.92 -14.49
CA LEU A 140 0.87 -11.58 -13.39
C LEU A 140 1.42 -12.95 -13.80
N PRO A 141 2.57 -13.36 -13.24
CA PRO A 141 3.00 -14.75 -13.28
C PRO A 141 1.95 -15.68 -12.64
N GLU A 142 1.88 -16.94 -13.10
CA GLU A 142 0.90 -17.92 -12.60
C GLU A 142 1.13 -18.32 -11.13
N ASP A 143 2.36 -18.19 -10.65
CA ASP A 143 2.78 -18.51 -9.28
C ASP A 143 2.56 -17.36 -8.28
N VAL A 144 2.09 -16.20 -8.74
CA VAL A 144 1.74 -15.06 -7.89
C VAL A 144 0.26 -15.07 -7.55
N GLU A 145 -0.06 -15.14 -6.26
CA GLU A 145 -1.43 -15.01 -5.79
C GLU A 145 -1.88 -13.55 -5.84
N LEU A 146 -3.09 -13.30 -6.34
CA LEU A 146 -3.69 -11.97 -6.32
C LEU A 146 -5.02 -12.05 -5.59
N THR A 147 -5.19 -11.16 -4.63
CA THR A 147 -6.40 -10.99 -3.85
C THR A 147 -6.89 -9.54 -3.98
N VAL A 148 -8.18 -9.36 -4.25
CA VAL A 148 -8.81 -8.04 -4.32
C VAL A 148 -9.87 -7.93 -3.22
N LEU A 149 -9.75 -6.90 -2.38
CA LEU A 149 -10.55 -6.71 -1.18
C LEU A 149 -11.21 -5.33 -1.19
N ASP A 150 -12.42 -5.26 -0.64
CA ASP A 150 -13.05 -3.97 -0.32
C ASP A 150 -12.32 -3.34 0.87
N GLY A 151 -11.64 -2.21 0.61
CA GLY A 151 -10.96 -1.44 1.65
C GLY A 151 -11.77 -0.25 2.14
N GLY A 152 -12.74 0.22 1.36
CA GLY A 152 -13.61 1.34 1.71
C GLY A 152 -12.88 2.66 2.01
N GLN A 153 -11.63 2.80 1.58
CA GLN A 153 -10.89 4.04 1.86
C GLN A 153 -11.43 5.23 1.01
N PRO A 154 -11.51 6.44 1.58
CA PRO A 154 -12.18 7.58 0.93
C PRO A 154 -11.33 8.37 -0.07
N VAL A 155 -10.00 8.21 -0.07
CA VAL A 155 -9.09 9.07 -0.86
C VAL A 155 -8.39 8.33 -2.00
N TYR A 156 -8.16 7.03 -1.83
CA TYR A 156 -7.40 6.22 -2.78
C TYR A 156 -8.33 5.25 -3.47
N TYR A 157 -8.37 5.27 -4.79
CA TYR A 157 -9.10 4.27 -5.57
C TYR A 157 -8.54 2.88 -5.31
N PHE A 158 -7.22 2.74 -5.27
CA PHE A 158 -6.57 1.50 -4.89
C PHE A 158 -5.39 1.73 -3.94
N ILE A 159 -5.24 0.81 -2.98
CA ILE A 159 -4.01 0.60 -2.21
C ILE A 159 -3.52 -0.81 -2.54
N ILE A 160 -2.23 -0.94 -2.81
CA ILE A 160 -1.62 -2.18 -3.31
C ILE A 160 -0.51 -2.61 -2.35
N SER A 161 -0.51 -3.89 -2.00
CA SER A 161 0.56 -4.62 -1.31
C SER A 161 1.20 -5.59 -2.30
N VAL A 162 2.52 -5.62 -2.37
CA VAL A 162 3.29 -6.66 -3.07
C VAL A 162 4.31 -7.20 -2.08
N GLU A 163 4.29 -8.51 -1.91
CA GLU A 163 5.09 -9.29 -0.95
C GLU A 163 5.71 -10.50 -1.65
#